data_AF-A0A9X3V6N9-F1
#
_entry.id   AF-A0A9X3V6N9-F1
#
_cell.length_a   1.000
_cell.length_b   1.000
_cell.length_c   1.000
_cell.angle_alpha   90.00
_cell.angle_beta   90.00
_cell.angle_gamma   90.00
#
_symmetry.space_group_name_H-M   'P 1'
#
loop_
_entity.id
_entity.type
_entity.pdbx_description
1 polymer ?
#
loop_
_entity_poly.entity_id
_entity_poly.type
_entity_poly.pdbx_seq_one_letter_code
_entity_poly.pdbx_strand_id
1 'polypeptide(L)'
;MTAALLVIHWACGVVVLAESLNKLERTAPCRRGLGPRERTTEWLKALAWLLLALGAGCAVARPVLGLPLPDLGDACIALGFAALIVRTRIKEG
;
A
#
# COMPACT_ATOMS: atom_id res chain seq x y z
N MET A 1 -0.34 -19.26 -16.04
CA MET A 1 0.57 -18.17 -15.61
C MET A 1 -0.22 -16.95 -15.10
N THR A 2 -1.22 -16.46 -15.84
CA THR A 2 -2.08 -15.34 -15.46
C THR A 2 -2.87 -15.53 -14.16
N ALA A 3 -3.42 -16.71 -13.89
CA ALA A 3 -4.12 -16.99 -12.64
C ALA A 3 -3.20 -16.90 -11.40
N ALA A 4 -1.97 -17.40 -11.52
CA ALA A 4 -0.98 -17.31 -10.44
C ALA A 4 -0.58 -15.84 -10.18
N LEU A 5 -0.37 -15.05 -11.23
CA LEU A 5 -0.10 -13.62 -11.11
C LEU A 5 -1.27 -12.88 -10.45
N LEU A 6 -2.51 -13.20 -10.81
CA LEU A 6 -3.69 -12.64 -10.16
C LEU A 6 -3.73 -12.95 -8.66
N VAL A 7 -3.53 -14.20 -8.27
CA VAL A 7 -3.53 -14.61 -6.85
C VAL A 7 -2.40 -13.92 -6.08
N ILE A 8 -1.19 -13.88 -6.64
CA ILE A 8 -0.04 -13.21 -6.00
C ILE A 8 -0.32 -11.72 -5.85
N HIS A 9 -0.73 -11.06 -6.92
CA HIS A 9 -1.00 -9.62 -6.91
C HIS A 9 -2.15 -9.26 -5.96
N TRP A 10 -3.21 -10.08 -5.92
CA TRP A 10 -4.32 -9.92 -4.99
C TRP A 10 -3.88 -10.07 -3.53
N ALA A 11 -3.13 -11.14 -3.21
CA ALA A 11 -2.63 -11.38 -1.85
C ALA A 11 -1.68 -10.27 -1.38
N CYS A 12 -0.78 -9.82 -2.25
CA CYS A 12 0.08 -8.67 -1.98
C CYS A 12 -0.74 -7.39 -1.78
N GLY A 13 -1.77 -7.20 -2.61
CA GLY A 13 -2.73 -6.11 -2.47
C GLY A 13 -3.38 -6.06 -1.09
N VAL A 14 -3.81 -7.21 -0.53
CA VAL A 14 -4.38 -7.27 0.82
C VAL A 14 -3.39 -6.79 1.89
N VAL A 15 -2.15 -7.29 1.84
CA VAL A 15 -1.09 -6.91 2.80
C VAL A 15 -0.78 -5.41 2.71
N VAL A 16 -0.58 -4.91 1.49
CA VAL A 16 -0.23 -3.51 1.24
C VAL A 16 -1.38 -2.59 1.61
N LEU A 17 -2.64 -2.97 1.32
CA LEU A 17 -3.83 -2.21 1.68
C LEU A 17 -3.98 -2.11 3.19
N ALA A 18 -3.87 -3.23 3.91
CA ALA A 18 -3.99 -3.25 5.35
C ALA A 18 -2.95 -2.34 6.02
N GLU A 19 -1.68 -2.45 5.61
CA GLU A 19 -0.63 -1.63 6.18
C GLU A 19 -0.78 -0.15 5.84
N SER A 20 -1.12 0.16 4.59
CA SER A 20 -1.28 1.55 4.13
C SER A 20 -2.41 2.26 4.83
N LEU A 21 -3.56 1.61 5.04
CA LEU A 21 -4.66 2.16 5.83
C LEU A 21 -4.25 2.38 7.29
N ASN A 22 -3.61 1.40 7.92
CA ASN A 22 -3.11 1.53 9.29
C ASN A 22 -2.09 2.68 9.44
N LYS A 23 -1.22 2.89 8.46
CA LYS A 23 -0.24 3.98 8.49
C LYS A 23 -0.88 5.33 8.16
N LEU A 24 -1.85 5.36 7.25
CA LEU A 24 -2.61 6.56 6.90
C LEU A 24 -3.38 7.09 8.12
N GLU A 25 -4.08 6.23 8.85
CA GLU A 25 -4.81 6.58 10.08
C GLU A 25 -3.88 7.23 11.13
N ARG A 26 -2.63 6.77 11.21
CA ARG A 26 -1.63 7.30 12.14
C ARG A 26 -0.97 8.61 11.69
N THR A 27 -1.25 9.09 10.48
CA THR A 27 -0.73 10.38 10.03
C THR A 27 -1.53 11.52 10.64
N ALA A 28 -0.84 12.57 11.09
CA ALA A 28 -1.46 13.72 11.75
C ALA A 28 -0.87 15.03 11.22
N PRO A 29 -1.03 15.35 9.91
CA PRO A 29 -0.38 16.50 9.29
C PRO A 29 -0.89 17.84 9.83
N CYS A 30 -2.12 17.88 10.37
CA CYS A 30 -2.73 19.07 10.97
C CYS A 30 -2.48 19.22 12.47
N ARG A 31 -1.62 18.39 13.08
CA ARG A 31 -1.34 18.51 14.52
C ARG A 31 -0.66 19.84 14.84
N ARG A 32 -1.03 20.43 15.98
CA ARG A 32 -0.43 21.69 16.46
C ARG A 32 1.05 21.49 16.81
N GLY A 33 1.84 22.56 16.69
CA GLY A 33 3.25 22.55 17.06
C GLY A 33 4.24 22.06 15.98
N LEU A 34 3.76 21.69 14.79
CA LEU A 34 4.64 21.35 13.65
C LEU A 34 5.21 22.59 12.97
N GLY A 35 6.52 22.58 12.73
CA GLY A 35 7.18 23.55 11.84
C GLY A 35 6.74 23.37 10.38
N PRO A 36 6.95 24.37 9.50
CA PRO A 36 6.48 24.31 8.10
C PRO A 36 7.02 23.11 7.32
N ARG A 37 8.33 22.83 7.44
CA ARG A 37 8.97 21.70 6.76
C ARG A 37 8.44 20.36 7.25
N GLU A 38 8.26 20.21 8.56
CA GLU A 38 7.74 18.99 9.18
C GLU A 38 6.30 18.73 8.73
N ARG A 39 5.49 19.78 8.66
CA ARG A 39 4.12 19.71 8.17
C ARG A 39 4.07 19.23 6.72
N THR A 40 4.92 19.76 5.85
CA THR A 40 5.02 19.29 4.47
C THR A 40 5.40 17.82 4.42
N THR A 41 6.36 17.37 5.23
CA THR A 41 6.75 15.96 5.31
C THR A 41 5.60 15.07 5.77
N GLU A 42 4.82 15.48 6.77
CA GLU A 42 3.65 14.70 7.22
C GLU A 42 2.55 14.64 6.15
N TRP A 43 2.32 15.71 5.40
CA TRP A 43 1.39 15.69 4.27
C TRP A 43 1.86 14.77 3.15
N LEU A 44 3.15 14.82 2.80
CA LEU A 44 3.72 13.92 1.79
C LEU A 44 3.60 12.45 2.23
N LYS A 45 3.81 12.17 3.51
CA LYS A 45 3.62 10.82 4.09
C LYS A 45 2.17 10.38 3.98
N ALA A 46 1.21 11.23 4.37
CA ALA A 46 -0.21 10.93 4.27
C ALA A 46 -0.62 10.66 2.81
N LEU A 47 -0.18 11.52 1.89
CA LEU A 47 -0.46 11.35 0.46
C LEU A 47 0.14 10.05 -0.09
N ALA A 48 1.39 9.71 0.29
CA ALA A 48 2.02 8.46 -0.12
C ALA A 48 1.23 7.23 0.35
N TRP A 49 0.81 7.19 1.62
CA TRP A 49 0.00 6.08 2.13
C TRP A 49 -1.39 6.02 1.50
N LEU A 50 -2.01 7.17 1.22
CA LEU A 50 -3.30 7.23 0.53
C LEU A 50 -3.20 6.67 -0.89
N LEU A 51 -2.20 7.09 -1.67
CA LEU A 51 -1.98 6.59 -3.03
C LEU A 51 -1.69 5.08 -3.04
N LEU A 52 -0.92 4.60 -2.06
CA LEU A 52 -0.63 3.17 -1.92
C LEU A 52 -1.90 2.38 -1.55
N ALA A 53 -2.75 2.92 -0.67
CA ALA A 53 -4.03 2.32 -0.30
C ALA A 53 -4.98 2.25 -1.51
N LEU A 54 -5.06 3.30 -2.33
CA LEU A 54 -5.86 3.29 -3.55
C LEU A 54 -5.37 2.24 -4.54
N GLY A 55 -4.06 2.19 -4.82
CA GLY A 55 -3.48 1.19 -5.73
C GLY A 55 -3.67 -0.25 -5.23
N ALA A 56 -3.43 -0.50 -3.95
CA ALA A 56 -3.64 -1.81 -3.35
C ALA A 56 -5.13 -2.18 -3.27
N GLY A 57 -6.01 -1.21 -3.05
CA GLY A 57 -7.46 -1.38 -3.13
C GLY A 57 -7.91 -1.85 -4.51
N CYS A 58 -7.36 -1.27 -5.58
CA CYS A 58 -7.59 -1.75 -6.94
C CYS A 58 -7.12 -3.21 -7.13
N ALA A 59 -5.95 -3.58 -6.59
CA ALA A 59 -5.44 -4.95 -6.66
C ALA A 59 -6.37 -5.96 -5.94
N VAL A 60 -6.95 -5.58 -4.80
CA VAL A 60 -7.89 -6.41 -4.04
C VAL A 60 -9.25 -6.51 -4.72
N ALA A 61 -9.75 -5.41 -5.29
CA ALA A 61 -11.06 -5.35 -5.93
C ALA A 61 -11.07 -5.96 -7.34
N ARG A 62 -9.91 -6.07 -7.99
CA ARG A 62 -9.72 -6.57 -9.37
C ARG A 62 -10.48 -7.87 -9.70
N PRO A 63 -10.42 -8.97 -8.91
CA PRO A 63 -11.19 -10.18 -9.21
C PRO A 63 -12.72 -10.00 -9.10
N VAL A 64 -13.18 -9.13 -8.20
CA VAL A 64 -14.62 -8.91 -7.97
C VAL A 64 -15.22 -7.99 -9.03
N LEU A 65 -14.46 -6.96 -9.43
CA LEU A 65 -14.88 -5.95 -10.39
C LEU A 65 -14.55 -6.33 -11.85
N GLY A 66 -13.94 -7.50 -12.10
CA GLY A 66 -13.55 -7.93 -13.44
C GLY A 66 -12.53 -7.00 -14.12
N LEU A 67 -11.65 -6.36 -13.34
CA LEU A 67 -10.63 -5.48 -13.89
C LEU A 67 -9.58 -6.28 -14.69
N PRO A 68 -8.82 -5.64 -15.61
CA PRO A 68 -7.79 -6.31 -16.40
C PRO A 68 -6.81 -7.10 -15.52
N LEU A 69 -6.39 -8.27 -16.00
CA LEU A 69 -5.43 -9.12 -15.30
C LEU A 69 -4.10 -8.37 -15.06
N PRO A 70 -3.44 -8.59 -13.91
CA PRO A 70 -2.14 -7.99 -13.65
C PRO A 70 -1.09 -8.57 -14.59
N ASP A 71 -0.19 -7.71 -15.06
CA ASP A 71 1.02 -8.16 -15.70
C ASP A 71 2.11 -8.55 -14.67
N LEU A 72 3.28 -8.97 -15.15
CA LEU A 72 4.39 -9.33 -14.28
C LEU A 72 4.93 -8.12 -13.49
N GLY A 73 4.90 -6.92 -14.08
CA GLY A 73 5.34 -5.69 -13.44
C GLY A 73 4.46 -5.32 -12.26
N ASP A 74 3.14 -5.33 -12.44
CA ASP A 74 2.12 -5.12 -11.40
C ASP A 74 2.33 -6.07 -10.22
N ALA A 75 2.55 -7.36 -10.52
CA ALA A 75 2.78 -8.38 -9.49
C ALA A 75 4.10 -8.15 -8.75
N CYS A 76 5.19 -7.86 -9.46
CA CYS A 76 6.51 -7.60 -8.86
C CYS A 76 6.52 -6.35 -7.98
N ILE A 77 5.87 -5.27 -8.41
CA ILE A 77 5.76 -4.04 -7.61
C ILE A 77 4.98 -4.30 -6.32
N ALA A 78 3.79 -4.93 -6.44
CA ALA A 78 2.97 -5.25 -5.28
C ALA A 78 3.70 -6.20 -4.31
N LEU A 79 4.38 -7.22 -4.83
CA LEU A 79 5.18 -8.15 -4.04
C LEU A 79 6.35 -7.47 -3.34
N GLY A 80 7.04 -6.55 -4.02
CA GLY A 80 8.13 -5.77 -3.42
C GLY A 80 7.67 -4.96 -2.22
N PHE A 81 6.54 -4.23 -2.34
CA PHE A 81 5.97 -3.51 -1.21
C PHE A 81 5.52 -4.46 -0.09
N ALA A 82 4.82 -5.54 -0.42
CA ALA A 82 4.38 -6.53 0.57
C ALA A 82 5.59 -7.13 1.33
N ALA A 83 6.67 -7.48 0.64
CA ALA A 83 7.88 -8.01 1.25
C ALA A 83 8.55 -7.00 2.18
N LEU A 84 8.62 -5.71 1.80
CA LEU A 84 9.14 -4.66 2.67
C LEU A 84 8.30 -4.49 3.94
N ILE A 85 6.98 -4.54 3.82
CA ILE A 85 6.04 -4.46 4.95
C ILE A 85 6.22 -5.66 5.88
N VAL A 86 6.20 -6.87 5.35
CA VAL A 86 6.40 -8.10 6.14
C VAL A 86 7.75 -8.06 6.84
N ARG A 87 8.81 -7.64 6.13
CA ARG A 87 10.14 -7.45 6.74
C ARG A 87 10.09 -6.50 7.92
N THR A 88 9.41 -5.35 7.80
CA THR A 88 9.30 -4.41 8.92
C THR A 88 8.55 -5.01 10.11
N ARG A 89 7.50 -5.81 9.87
CA ARG A 89 6.77 -6.48 10.94
C ARG A 89 7.58 -7.54 11.66
N ILE A 90 8.38 -8.32 10.93
CA ILE A 90 9.33 -9.28 11.51
C ILE A 90 10.40 -8.57 12.35
N LYS A 91 10.85 -7.37 11.96
CA LYS A 91 11.83 -6.60 12.73
C LYS A 91 11.23 -5.99 14.02
N GLU A 92 9.95 -5.66 14.01
CA GLU A 92 9.25 -4.99 15.11
C GLU A 92 8.67 -5.94 16.17
N GLY A 93 8.42 -7.21 15.82
CA GLY A 93 7.92 -8.27 16.72
C GLY A 93 9.04 -9.10 17.33
#